data_AF-A0A961M5E6-F1
#
_entry.id   AF-A0A961M5E6-F1
#
_cell.length_a   1.000
_cell.length_b   1.000
_cell.length_c   1.000
_cell.angle_alpha   90.00
_cell.angle_beta   90.00
_cell.angle_gamma   90.00
#
_symmetry.space_group_name_H-M   'P 1'
#
loop_
_entity.id
_entity.type
_entity.pdbx_description
1 polymer ?
#
loop_
_entity_poly.entity_id
_entity_poly.type
_entity_poly.pdbx_seq_one_letter_code
_entity_poly.pdbx_strand_id
1 'polypeptide(L)'
;MPDDAEFDRAEALFVAERLRARDLDPANAIGLAELARFLTGDPRHGSAEINRALLRRPSLRAELAALRERLTRFDLPQVAAASDGDLQRRHLPGGSMTLYAPPDESMVYVSVTIDESPPVGLAFSLVLTNAEGQVLLLPLPEFDDEGVVMVILDPADAGDSALIAALRDPATQGSFIERRQPDDE
;
A
#
# COMPACT_ATOMS: atom_id res chain seq x y z
N MET A 1 -5.73 33.00 -27.25
CA MET A 1 -4.73 32.15 -26.59
C MET A 1 -4.21 32.96 -25.42
N PRO A 2 -4.13 32.39 -24.20
CA PRO A 2 -3.46 33.05 -23.09
C PRO A 2 -2.00 33.30 -23.48
N ASP A 3 -1.43 34.41 -23.00
CA ASP A 3 0.00 34.69 -23.21
C ASP A 3 0.85 33.85 -22.24
N ASP A 4 2.11 33.59 -22.61
CA ASP A 4 3.02 32.78 -21.79
C ASP A 4 3.23 33.39 -20.38
N ALA A 5 3.05 34.71 -20.24
CA ALA A 5 3.19 35.41 -18.96
C ALA A 5 2.00 35.16 -18.01
N GLU A 6 0.79 34.93 -18.53
CA GLU A 6 -0.37 34.50 -17.75
C GLU A 6 -0.20 33.08 -17.22
N PHE A 7 0.42 32.19 -18.01
CA PHE A 7 0.76 30.84 -17.55
C PHE A 7 1.81 30.86 -16.44
N ASP A 8 2.90 31.62 -16.61
CA ASP A 8 3.94 31.77 -15.59
C ASP A 8 3.38 32.36 -14.29
N ARG A 9 2.44 33.30 -14.40
CA ARG A 9 1.79 33.93 -13.25
C ARG A 9 0.82 33.00 -12.54
N ALA A 10 0.07 32.18 -13.29
CA ALA A 10 -0.80 31.16 -12.74
C ALA A 10 -0.02 30.05 -12.05
N GLU A 11 1.13 29.63 -12.61
CA GLU A 11 2.02 28.67 -12.00
C GLU A 11 2.67 29.22 -10.72
N ALA A 12 3.15 30.47 -10.75
CA ALA A 12 3.70 31.13 -9.57
C ALA A 12 2.67 31.28 -8.45
N LEU A 13 1.42 31.62 -8.79
CA LEU A 13 0.31 31.67 -7.83
C LEU A 13 -0.03 30.28 -7.29
N PHE A 14 -0.08 29.25 -8.12
CA PHE A 14 -0.33 27.87 -7.69
C PHE A 14 0.76 27.35 -6.74
N VAL A 15 2.03 27.64 -7.03
CA VAL A 15 3.17 27.30 -6.17
C VAL A 15 3.11 28.09 -4.86
N ALA A 16 2.80 29.40 -4.91
CA ALA A 16 2.65 30.23 -3.72
C ALA A 16 1.47 29.81 -2.84
N GLU A 17 0.33 29.41 -3.44
CA GLU A 17 -0.83 28.89 -2.73
C GLU A 17 -0.51 27.55 -2.06
N ARG A 18 0.23 26.67 -2.74
CA ARG A 18 0.72 25.40 -2.17
C ARG A 18 1.75 25.59 -1.05
N LEU A 19 2.58 26.63 -1.13
CA LEU A 19 3.55 26.96 -0.10
C LEU A 19 2.89 27.66 1.10
N ARG A 20 1.83 28.47 0.88
CA ARG A 20 1.03 29.05 1.97
C ARG A 20 0.15 28.03 2.68
N ALA A 21 -0.38 27.06 1.95
CA ALA A 21 -1.03 25.90 2.55
C ALA A 21 -0.04 25.02 3.37
N ARG A 22 1.27 25.33 3.34
CA ARG A 22 2.35 24.64 4.03
C ARG A 22 2.75 25.28 5.36
N ASP A 23 2.16 26.41 5.76
CA ASP A 23 2.21 26.94 7.15
C ASP A 23 1.26 26.17 8.09
N LEU A 24 1.08 24.88 7.83
CA LEU A 24 0.37 23.98 8.72
C LEU A 24 1.30 23.62 9.87
N ASP A 25 0.80 23.81 11.09
CA ASP A 25 1.32 23.31 12.35
C ASP A 25 2.17 22.03 12.14
N PRO A 26 3.43 21.97 12.60
CA PRO A 26 4.25 20.76 12.48
C PRO A 26 3.59 19.51 13.09
N ALA A 27 2.61 19.67 13.98
CA ALA A 27 1.75 18.59 14.48
C ALA A 27 0.69 18.09 13.46
N ASN A 28 0.60 18.71 12.28
CA ASN A 28 -0.35 18.45 11.19
C ASN A 28 0.35 18.18 9.83
N ALA A 29 1.67 17.94 9.86
CA ALA A 29 2.57 17.93 8.71
C ALA A 29 2.42 16.75 7.73
N ILE A 30 1.49 15.81 7.97
CA ILE A 30 1.24 14.71 7.02
C ILE A 30 0.38 15.25 5.88
N GLY A 31 1.03 15.51 4.74
CA GLY A 31 0.40 15.85 3.48
C GLY A 31 0.51 14.74 2.44
N LEU A 32 0.12 15.07 1.20
CA LEU A 32 0.12 14.11 0.09
C LEU A 32 1.51 13.53 -0.22
N ALA A 33 2.58 14.30 -0.01
CA ALA A 33 3.95 13.84 -0.25
C ALA A 33 4.35 12.75 0.76
N GLU A 34 3.98 12.92 2.03
CA GLU A 34 4.19 11.95 3.09
C GLU A 34 3.37 10.68 2.85
N LEU A 35 2.11 10.82 2.41
CA LEU A 35 1.28 9.67 2.01
C LEU A 35 1.87 8.91 0.81
N ALA A 36 2.38 9.63 -0.20
CA ALA A 36 3.03 9.00 -1.35
C ALA A 36 4.29 8.23 -0.93
N ARG A 37 5.16 8.86 -0.12
CA ARG A 37 6.35 8.18 0.42
C ARG A 37 5.97 6.97 1.27
N PHE A 38 4.90 7.06 2.04
CA PHE A 38 4.40 5.94 2.83
C PHE A 38 3.95 4.77 1.94
N LEU A 39 3.21 5.05 0.85
CA LEU A 39 2.76 4.00 -0.07
C LEU A 39 3.89 3.38 -0.90
N THR A 40 4.87 4.17 -1.33
CA THR A 40 5.91 3.72 -2.26
C THR A 40 7.26 3.41 -1.62
N GLY A 41 7.44 3.74 -0.34
CA GLY A 41 8.72 3.71 0.38
C GLY A 41 8.82 2.62 1.44
N ASP A 42 9.73 2.81 2.40
CA ASP A 42 9.95 1.86 3.49
C ASP A 42 8.79 1.90 4.50
N PRO A 43 8.03 0.81 4.66
CA PRO A 43 6.87 0.75 5.55
C PRO A 43 7.21 0.90 7.03
N ARG A 44 8.49 0.77 7.41
CA ARG A 44 8.95 0.95 8.80
C ARG A 44 9.03 2.42 9.21
N HIS A 45 9.10 3.34 8.25
CA HIS A 45 9.18 4.77 8.51
C HIS A 45 7.78 5.42 8.55
N GLY A 46 7.36 5.84 9.74
CA GLY A 46 6.19 6.73 9.92
C GLY A 46 4.81 6.05 9.90
N SER A 47 4.72 4.73 9.75
CA SER A 47 3.44 4.01 9.64
C SER A 47 2.48 4.22 10.82
N ALA A 48 3.00 4.27 12.06
CA ALA A 48 2.17 4.49 13.24
C ALA A 48 1.61 5.91 13.33
N GLU A 49 2.37 6.92 12.89
CA GLU A 49 1.92 8.32 12.89
C GLU A 49 0.90 8.56 11.79
N ILE A 50 1.15 8.02 10.59
CA ILE A 50 0.24 8.09 9.44
C ILE A 50 -1.07 7.38 9.76
N ASN A 51 -1.03 6.17 10.32
CA ASN A 51 -2.25 5.47 10.73
C ASN A 51 -3.06 6.27 11.78
N ARG A 52 -2.38 6.87 12.77
CA ARG A 52 -3.06 7.77 13.72
C ARG A 52 -3.69 8.98 13.04
N ALA A 53 -3.01 9.58 12.06
CA ALA A 53 -3.54 10.71 11.31
C ALA A 53 -4.74 10.32 10.43
N LEU A 54 -4.66 9.18 9.73
CA LEU A 54 -5.74 8.64 8.91
C LEU A 54 -7.00 8.36 9.74
N LEU A 55 -6.85 7.80 10.95
CA LEU A 55 -7.98 7.58 11.85
C LEU A 55 -8.65 8.87 12.31
N ARG A 56 -7.89 9.96 12.48
CA ARG A 56 -8.39 11.26 12.97
C ARG A 56 -8.93 12.18 11.87
N ARG A 57 -8.44 12.05 10.64
CA ARG A 57 -8.69 13.00 9.55
C ARG A 57 -9.40 12.32 8.37
N PRO A 58 -10.74 12.42 8.26
CA PRO A 58 -11.48 11.83 7.15
C PRO A 58 -11.03 12.32 5.76
N SER A 59 -10.63 13.59 5.64
CA SER A 59 -10.10 14.13 4.38
C SER A 59 -8.81 13.44 3.94
N LEU A 60 -7.92 13.14 4.88
CA LEU A 60 -6.65 12.45 4.59
C LEU A 60 -6.90 11.02 4.10
N ARG A 61 -7.96 10.34 4.58
CA ARG A 61 -8.37 9.04 4.05
C ARG A 61 -8.87 9.13 2.61
N ALA A 62 -9.62 10.19 2.27
CA ALA A 62 -10.06 10.42 0.90
C ALA A 62 -8.88 10.71 -0.04
N GLU A 63 -7.91 11.52 0.41
CA GLU A 63 -6.67 11.78 -0.34
C GLU A 63 -5.84 10.50 -0.53
N LEU A 64 -5.72 9.68 0.52
CA LEU A 64 -5.04 8.39 0.45
C LEU A 64 -5.73 7.45 -0.52
N ALA A 65 -7.06 7.35 -0.47
CA ALA A 65 -7.84 6.49 -1.37
C ALA A 65 -7.66 6.90 -2.83
N ALA A 66 -7.74 8.20 -3.12
CA ALA A 66 -7.50 8.74 -4.47
C ALA A 66 -6.06 8.51 -4.93
N LEU A 67 -5.08 8.61 -4.03
CA LEU A 67 -3.68 8.32 -4.35
C LEU A 67 -3.48 6.81 -4.61
N ARG A 68 -4.07 5.95 -3.78
CA ARG A 68 -4.02 4.49 -3.94
C ARG A 68 -4.58 4.09 -5.30
N GLU A 69 -5.77 4.57 -5.67
CA GLU A 69 -6.40 4.29 -6.96
C GLU A 69 -5.48 4.63 -8.14
N ARG A 70 -4.76 5.75 -8.07
CA ARG A 70 -3.84 6.19 -9.14
C ARG A 70 -2.54 5.38 -9.22
N LEU A 71 -2.09 4.82 -8.11
CA LEU A 71 -0.81 4.09 -8.01
C LEU A 71 -0.99 2.57 -8.11
N THR A 72 -2.21 2.07 -7.98
CA THR A 72 -2.51 0.65 -7.98
C THR A 72 -2.27 0.05 -9.36
N ARG A 73 -1.53 -1.06 -9.39
CA ARG A 73 -1.33 -1.87 -10.59
C ARG A 73 -2.24 -3.10 -10.60
N PHE A 74 -2.40 -3.73 -9.45
CA PHE A 74 -3.27 -4.88 -9.26
C PHE A 74 -4.08 -4.70 -7.99
N ASP A 75 -5.35 -5.13 -8.01
CA ASP A 75 -6.23 -5.09 -6.85
C ASP A 75 -6.37 -6.47 -6.21
N LEU A 76 -6.41 -6.49 -4.88
CA LEU A 76 -6.78 -7.65 -4.08
C LEU A 76 -8.20 -7.41 -3.54
N PRO A 77 -9.24 -7.96 -4.19
CA PRO A 77 -10.62 -7.68 -3.84
C PRO A 77 -11.01 -8.33 -2.51
N GLN A 78 -12.01 -7.76 -1.83
CA GLN A 78 -12.65 -8.41 -0.68
C GLN A 78 -13.18 -9.79 -1.09
N VAL A 79 -13.08 -10.75 -0.19
CA VAL A 79 -13.66 -12.07 -0.43
C VAL A 79 -15.09 -12.07 0.09
N ALA A 80 -16.03 -12.52 -0.73
CA ALA A 80 -17.41 -12.68 -0.29
C ALA A 80 -17.45 -13.65 0.91
N ALA A 81 -18.17 -13.27 1.97
CA ALA A 81 -18.21 -13.93 3.28
C ALA A 81 -18.69 -15.40 3.30
N ALA A 82 -18.86 -16.04 2.14
CA ALA A 82 -19.27 -17.45 2.00
C ALA A 82 -18.11 -18.45 2.05
N SER A 83 -16.86 -17.99 2.19
CA SER A 83 -15.71 -18.88 2.45
C SER A 83 -15.67 -19.26 3.93
N ASP A 84 -16.22 -20.41 4.26
CA ASP A 84 -16.41 -20.93 5.63
C ASP A 84 -15.11 -21.52 6.24
N GLY A 85 -13.97 -20.84 6.08
CA GLY A 85 -12.68 -21.33 6.57
C GLY A 85 -11.54 -20.31 6.53
N ASP A 86 -10.43 -20.63 7.22
CA ASP A 86 -9.20 -19.84 7.19
C ASP A 86 -8.81 -19.56 5.73
N LEU A 87 -8.75 -18.29 5.40
CA LEU A 87 -8.61 -17.82 4.03
C LEU A 87 -7.17 -18.03 3.55
N GLN A 88 -6.87 -19.26 3.12
CA GLN A 88 -5.54 -19.65 2.66
C GLN A 88 -5.26 -19.21 1.21
N ARG A 89 -6.29 -18.86 0.43
CA ARG A 89 -6.10 -18.43 -0.95
C ARG A 89 -7.07 -17.31 -1.32
N ARG A 90 -6.54 -16.33 -2.07
CA ARG A 90 -7.28 -15.23 -2.67
C ARG A 90 -7.01 -15.19 -4.16
N HIS A 91 -8.06 -15.03 -4.95
CA HIS A 91 -7.94 -14.75 -6.37
C HIS A 91 -7.88 -13.23 -6.57
N LEU A 92 -7.01 -12.80 -7.48
CA LEU A 92 -6.92 -11.41 -7.94
C LEU A 92 -7.03 -11.39 -9.47
N PRO A 93 -7.43 -10.26 -10.08
CA PRO A 93 -7.42 -10.13 -11.53
C PRO A 93 -5.99 -10.37 -12.06
N GLY A 94 -5.82 -11.40 -12.88
CA GLY A 94 -4.52 -11.77 -13.46
C GLY A 94 -3.59 -12.53 -12.51
N GLY A 95 -4.06 -13.12 -11.41
CA GLY A 95 -3.20 -13.91 -10.52
C GLY A 95 -3.87 -14.55 -9.30
N SER A 96 -3.05 -14.91 -8.31
CA SER A 96 -3.52 -15.39 -7.01
C SER A 96 -2.54 -15.09 -5.88
N MET A 97 -3.05 -15.09 -4.65
CA MET A 97 -2.24 -15.02 -3.44
C MET A 97 -2.59 -16.20 -2.54
N THR A 98 -1.59 -16.90 -2.03
CA THR A 98 -1.74 -18.06 -1.14
C THR A 98 -0.99 -17.81 0.16
N LEU A 99 -1.66 -18.07 1.28
CA LEU A 99 -1.10 -18.11 2.62
C LEU A 99 -0.91 -19.56 3.03
N TYR A 100 0.32 -19.97 3.26
CA TYR A 100 0.67 -21.29 3.76
C TYR A 100 1.23 -21.16 5.17
N ALA A 101 0.57 -21.80 6.13
CA ALA A 101 1.08 -21.96 7.49
C ALA A 101 1.44 -23.43 7.71
N PRO A 102 2.69 -23.76 8.08
CA PRO A 102 3.09 -25.09 8.47
C PRO A 102 2.37 -25.51 9.76
N PRO A 103 2.29 -26.81 10.09
CA PRO A 103 1.56 -27.30 11.26
C PRO A 103 2.07 -26.79 12.61
N ASP A 104 3.32 -26.34 12.69
CA ASP A 104 3.90 -25.77 13.90
C ASP A 104 3.64 -24.26 14.04
N GLU A 105 3.02 -23.64 13.02
CA GLU A 105 2.70 -22.21 12.94
C GLU A 105 3.89 -21.29 13.25
N SER A 106 5.12 -21.78 13.08
CA SER A 106 6.33 -21.02 13.41
C SER A 106 6.57 -19.85 12.46
N MET A 107 6.08 -19.96 11.22
CA MET A 107 6.21 -18.99 10.15
C MET A 107 4.97 -19.04 9.26
N VAL A 108 4.60 -17.93 8.61
CA VAL A 108 3.57 -17.92 7.56
C VAL A 108 4.20 -17.50 6.25
N TYR A 109 4.04 -18.34 5.23
CA TYR A 109 4.52 -18.07 3.88
C TYR A 109 3.41 -17.43 3.08
N VAL A 110 3.66 -16.25 2.52
CA VAL A 110 2.78 -15.57 1.60
C VAL A 110 3.38 -15.68 0.21
N SER A 111 2.70 -16.37 -0.69
CA SER A 111 3.07 -16.43 -2.10
C SER A 111 2.08 -15.62 -2.91
N VAL A 112 2.58 -14.75 -3.79
CA VAL A 112 1.79 -14.02 -4.77
C VAL A 112 2.27 -14.44 -6.15
N THR A 113 1.32 -14.77 -7.03
CA THR A 113 1.55 -15.14 -8.42
C THR A 113 0.76 -14.19 -9.30
N ILE A 114 1.41 -13.59 -10.29
CA ILE A 114 0.78 -12.79 -11.35
C ILE A 114 0.96 -13.53 -12.68
N ASP A 115 -0.13 -14.11 -13.17
CA ASP A 115 -0.16 -14.95 -14.39
C ASP A 115 -0.11 -14.09 -15.67
N GLU A 116 -0.72 -12.90 -15.64
CA GLU A 116 -0.80 -12.02 -16.80
C GLU A 116 0.25 -10.91 -16.74
N SER A 117 1.21 -10.95 -17.67
CA SER A 117 2.29 -9.94 -17.81
C SER A 117 3.07 -9.73 -16.50
N PRO A 118 3.85 -10.74 -16.08
CA PRO A 118 4.58 -10.71 -14.82
C PRO A 118 5.52 -9.50 -14.79
N PRO A 119 5.48 -8.69 -13.72
CA PRO A 119 6.29 -7.48 -13.63
C PRO A 119 7.73 -7.84 -13.19
N VAL A 120 8.43 -8.61 -14.04
CA VAL A 120 9.76 -9.15 -13.76
C VAL A 120 10.74 -8.02 -13.42
N GLY A 121 11.46 -8.16 -12.31
CA GLY A 121 12.44 -7.17 -11.86
C GLY A 121 11.85 -5.89 -11.27
N LEU A 122 10.52 -5.83 -11.06
CA LEU A 122 9.87 -4.73 -10.35
C LEU A 122 9.54 -5.15 -8.91
N ALA A 123 9.82 -4.25 -7.97
CA ALA A 123 9.46 -4.41 -6.57
C ALA A 123 8.11 -3.76 -6.27
N PHE A 124 7.31 -4.39 -5.42
CA PHE A 124 5.98 -3.89 -5.05
C PHE A 124 5.81 -3.82 -3.54
N SER A 125 4.81 -3.04 -3.12
CA SER A 125 4.24 -3.10 -1.78
C SER A 125 2.80 -3.57 -1.92
N LEU A 126 2.43 -4.59 -1.15
CA LEU A 126 1.02 -4.92 -0.93
C LEU A 126 0.49 -4.03 0.19
N VAL A 127 -0.39 -3.10 -0.18
CA VAL A 127 -1.03 -2.16 0.72
C VAL A 127 -2.38 -2.71 1.14
N LEU A 128 -2.50 -3.11 2.39
CA LEU A 128 -3.73 -3.68 2.96
C LEU A 128 -4.50 -2.60 3.71
N THR A 129 -5.83 -2.65 3.63
CA THR A 129 -6.73 -1.86 4.48
C THR A 129 -7.73 -2.82 5.11
N ASN A 130 -7.64 -2.97 6.43
CA ASN A 130 -8.53 -3.84 7.20
C ASN A 130 -9.90 -3.18 7.44
N ALA A 131 -10.81 -3.90 8.10
CA ALA A 131 -12.16 -3.42 8.40
C ALA A 131 -12.17 -2.15 9.29
N GLU A 132 -11.16 -1.97 10.14
CA GLU A 132 -10.99 -0.79 10.99
C GLU A 132 -10.44 0.43 10.24
N GLY A 133 -10.06 0.26 8.97
CA GLY A 133 -9.46 1.31 8.15
C GLY A 133 -7.98 1.58 8.46
N GLN A 134 -7.33 0.69 9.20
CA GLN A 134 -5.88 0.71 9.38
C GLN A 134 -5.19 0.28 8.10
N VAL A 135 -4.12 0.98 7.75
CA VAL A 135 -3.32 0.70 6.56
C VAL A 135 -2.05 -0.04 6.97
N LEU A 136 -1.88 -1.23 6.42
CA LEU A 136 -0.72 -2.07 6.62
C LEU A 136 0.03 -2.22 5.30
N LEU A 137 1.35 -2.32 5.38
CA LEU A 137 2.21 -2.42 4.22
C LEU A 137 3.06 -3.67 4.32
N LEU A 138 2.96 -4.53 3.32
CA LEU A 138 3.83 -5.68 3.15
C LEU A 138 4.76 -5.40 1.97
N PRO A 139 6.05 -5.12 2.21
CA PRO A 139 7.00 -4.97 1.13
C PRO A 139 7.22 -6.34 0.47
N LEU A 140 7.07 -6.39 -0.84
CA LEU A 140 7.32 -7.59 -1.63
C LEU A 140 8.72 -7.48 -2.26
N PRO A 141 9.50 -8.58 -2.29
CA PRO A 141 10.66 -8.67 -3.15
C PRO A 141 10.29 -8.48 -4.63
N GLU A 142 11.29 -8.42 -5.49
CA GLU A 142 11.08 -8.46 -6.92
C GLU A 142 10.44 -9.80 -7.33
N PHE A 143 9.53 -9.71 -8.30
CA PHE A 143 8.96 -10.90 -8.93
C PHE A 143 10.03 -11.61 -9.76
N ASP A 144 10.07 -12.93 -9.66
CA ASP A 144 10.91 -13.77 -10.51
C ASP A 144 10.41 -13.81 -11.97
N ASP A 145 11.10 -14.57 -12.81
CA ASP A 145 10.77 -14.75 -14.23
C ASP A 145 9.44 -15.49 -14.46
N GLU A 146 8.90 -16.16 -13.44
CA GLU A 146 7.60 -16.81 -13.45
C GLU A 146 6.47 -15.90 -12.93
N GLY A 147 6.79 -14.67 -12.49
CA GLY A 147 5.80 -13.77 -11.89
C GLY A 147 5.39 -14.19 -10.49
N VAL A 148 6.26 -14.90 -9.78
CA VAL A 148 6.06 -15.35 -8.41
C VAL A 148 6.92 -14.53 -7.46
N VAL A 149 6.37 -14.24 -6.30
CA VAL A 149 7.11 -13.70 -5.17
C VAL A 149 6.67 -14.40 -3.89
N MET A 150 7.62 -14.64 -2.98
CA MET A 150 7.36 -15.26 -1.68
C MET A 150 7.92 -14.40 -0.55
N VAL A 151 7.10 -14.19 0.48
CA VAL A 151 7.48 -13.51 1.71
C VAL A 151 7.22 -14.43 2.90
N ILE A 152 8.09 -14.35 3.90
CA ILE A 152 7.96 -15.10 5.16
C ILE A 152 7.59 -14.08 6.23
N LEU A 153 6.53 -14.37 6.97
CA LEU A 153 6.03 -13.56 8.09
C LEU A 153 6.20 -14.36 9.38
N ASP A 154 6.70 -13.73 10.43
CA ASP A 154 6.85 -14.32 11.76
C ASP A 154 5.64 -13.96 12.64
N PRO A 155 4.76 -14.92 13.02
CA PRO A 155 3.61 -14.64 13.87
C PRO A 155 3.98 -14.11 15.27
N ALA A 156 5.22 -14.30 15.72
CA ALA A 156 5.72 -13.74 16.98
C ALA A 156 6.08 -12.25 16.89
N ASP A 157 6.36 -11.73 15.69
CA ASP A 157 6.50 -10.29 15.46
C ASP A 157 5.11 -9.62 15.37
N ALA A 158 4.92 -8.52 16.10
CA ALA A 158 3.63 -7.86 16.19
C ALA A 158 3.17 -7.24 14.86
N GLY A 159 4.09 -6.79 14.02
CA GLY A 159 3.79 -6.22 12.71
C GLY A 159 3.35 -7.30 11.73
N ASP A 160 4.11 -8.39 11.67
CA ASP A 160 3.80 -9.56 10.84
C ASP A 160 2.50 -10.25 11.29
N SER A 161 2.26 -10.37 12.60
CA SER A 161 1.01 -10.89 13.14
C SER A 161 -0.21 -10.07 12.67
N ALA A 162 -0.10 -8.73 12.66
CA ALA A 162 -1.17 -7.86 12.16
C ALA A 162 -1.38 -8.01 10.64
N LEU A 163 -0.30 -8.18 9.88
CA LEU A 163 -0.36 -8.47 8.44
C LEU A 163 -1.05 -9.82 8.16
N ILE A 164 -0.68 -10.87 8.88
CA ILE A 164 -1.29 -12.20 8.76
C ILE A 164 -2.79 -12.12 9.07
N ALA A 165 -3.17 -11.45 10.16
CA ALA A 165 -4.58 -11.28 10.54
C ALA A 165 -5.36 -10.55 9.45
N ALA A 166 -4.81 -9.46 8.91
CA ALA A 166 -5.45 -8.71 7.83
C ALA A 166 -5.57 -9.53 6.55
N LEU A 167 -4.57 -10.33 6.18
CA LEU A 167 -4.62 -11.17 4.99
C LEU A 167 -5.68 -12.28 5.07
N ARG A 168 -5.90 -12.82 6.27
CA ARG A 168 -6.94 -13.82 6.57
C ARG A 168 -8.35 -13.23 6.66
N ASP A 169 -8.47 -11.94 6.99
CA ASP A 169 -9.76 -11.26 7.08
C ASP A 169 -10.39 -11.06 5.68
N PRO A 170 -11.58 -11.62 5.40
CA PRO A 170 -12.27 -11.48 4.12
C PRO A 170 -12.66 -10.03 3.79
N ALA A 171 -12.82 -9.17 4.80
CA ALA A 171 -13.16 -7.76 4.64
C ALA A 171 -11.95 -6.89 4.24
N THR A 172 -10.72 -7.39 4.44
CA THR A 172 -9.51 -6.66 4.07
C THR A 172 -9.43 -6.48 2.56
N GLN A 173 -9.19 -5.25 2.13
CA GLN A 173 -8.85 -4.92 0.75
C GLN A 173 -7.33 -4.80 0.62
N GLY A 174 -6.79 -5.14 -0.54
CA GLY A 174 -5.39 -4.86 -0.85
C GLY A 174 -5.21 -4.21 -2.21
N SER A 175 -4.10 -3.51 -2.38
CA SER A 175 -3.66 -2.98 -3.66
C SER A 175 -2.16 -3.15 -3.78
N PHE A 176 -1.69 -3.58 -4.95
CA PHE A 176 -0.27 -3.70 -5.26
C PHE A 176 0.21 -2.39 -5.88
N ILE A 177 1.17 -1.75 -5.20
CA ILE A 177 1.77 -0.49 -5.63
C ILE A 177 3.25 -0.71 -5.92
N GLU A 178 3.69 -0.28 -7.10
CA GLU A 178 5.09 -0.33 -7.51
C GLU A 178 5.93 0.54 -6.56
N ARG A 179 6.98 -0.06 -6.00
CA ARG A 179 7.92 0.65 -5.14
C ARG A 179 8.94 1.38 -5.99
N ARG A 180 9.30 2.59 -5.57
CA ARG A 180 10.54 3.17 -6.08
C ARG A 180 11.69 2.41 -5.44
N GLN A 181 12.53 1.77 -6.24
CA GLN A 181 13.86 1.43 -5.76
C GLN A 181 14.51 2.75 -5.32
N PRO A 182 15.12 2.81 -4.12
CA PRO A 182 16.04 3.90 -3.85
C PRO A 182 17.09 3.80 -4.94
N ASP A 183 17.15 4.79 -5.83
CA ASP A 183 18.25 4.89 -6.78
C ASP A 183 19.55 4.72 -5.98
N ASP A 184 20.45 3.85 -6.43
CA ASP A 184 21.79 3.69 -5.86
C ASP A 184 22.55 5.04 -6.00
N GLU A 185 22.31 5.97 -5.06
CA GLU A 185 23.09 7.20 -4.86
C GLU A 185 24.42 6.91 -4.14
#